data_AF-A0A1J5DLP0-F1
#
_entry.id   AF-A0A1J5DLP0-F1
#
_cell.length_a   1.000
_cell.length_b   1.000
_cell.length_c   1.000
_cell.angle_alpha   90.00
_cell.angle_beta   90.00
_cell.angle_gamma   90.00
#
_symmetry.space_group_name_H-M   'P 1'
#
loop_
_entity.id
_entity.type
_entity.pdbx_description
1 polymer ?
#
loop_
_entity_poly.entity_id
_entity_poly.type
_entity_poly.pdbx_seq_one_letter_code
_entity_poly.pdbx_strand_id
1 'polypeptide(L)'
;MSVTFESQENKDWSTHDRRKMMGMTREESAAKRTAAVTQMETQLKSWSTQLDGLVNGFIQSGAQQHDPYRMRIEGLREHHGAAQAKLDEFVDANPSGKRGNWGVFQAEIMEDWNALEDGFSDLTR
;
A
#
# COMPACT_ATOMS: atom_id res chain seq x y z
N MET A 1 -40.73 -37.89 41.84
CA MET A 1 -39.57 -37.32 41.13
C MET A 1 -40.14 -36.42 40.04
N SER A 2 -40.04 -35.10 40.27
CA SER A 2 -40.45 -34.07 39.31
C SER A 2 -39.24 -33.72 38.46
N VAL A 3 -39.40 -33.57 37.14
CA VAL A 3 -38.73 -32.49 36.39
C VAL A 3 -39.66 -32.05 35.26
N THR A 4 -39.99 -30.77 35.32
CA THR A 4 -40.84 -30.01 34.41
C THR A 4 -40.11 -29.73 33.10
N PHE A 5 -40.88 -29.69 32.02
CA PHE A 5 -40.47 -29.33 30.67
C PHE A 5 -40.17 -27.81 30.61
N GLU A 6 -38.91 -27.41 30.74
CA GLU A 6 -38.49 -26.03 30.52
C GLU A 6 -38.16 -25.83 29.04
N SER A 7 -39.10 -25.19 28.36
CA SER A 7 -38.98 -24.65 27.01
C SER A 7 -37.92 -23.55 27.01
N GLN A 8 -36.71 -23.88 26.55
CA GLN A 8 -35.64 -22.89 26.40
C GLN A 8 -35.91 -22.06 25.14
N GLU A 9 -36.58 -20.94 25.37
CA GLU A 9 -36.79 -19.86 24.44
C GLU A 9 -35.47 -19.39 23.80
N ASN A 10 -35.43 -19.53 22.48
CA ASN A 10 -35.22 -18.44 21.53
C ASN A 10 -34.14 -17.37 21.84
N LYS A 11 -33.21 -17.31 20.87
CA LYS A 11 -32.79 -16.08 20.17
C LYS A 11 -32.00 -15.06 20.97
N ASP A 12 -30.67 -15.25 21.03
CA ASP A 12 -29.76 -14.08 21.06
C ASP A 12 -28.43 -14.30 20.33
N TRP A 13 -28.48 -14.90 19.13
CA TRP A 13 -27.31 -14.99 18.25
C TRP A 13 -27.45 -14.12 16.99
N SER A 14 -28.54 -13.37 16.87
CA SER A 14 -28.90 -12.78 15.58
C SER A 14 -28.54 -11.30 15.41
N THR A 15 -27.92 -10.66 16.39
CA THR A 15 -27.56 -9.23 16.29
C THR A 15 -26.04 -9.01 16.24
N HIS A 16 -25.25 -9.88 16.86
CA HIS A 16 -23.79 -9.74 16.87
C HIS A 16 -23.14 -10.23 15.57
N ASP A 17 -23.65 -11.33 14.98
CA ASP A 17 -23.06 -11.93 13.77
C ASP A 17 -23.55 -11.29 12.46
N ARG A 18 -24.76 -10.72 12.46
CA ARG A 18 -25.32 -10.06 11.28
C ARG A 18 -24.59 -8.75 10.91
N ARG A 19 -23.86 -8.17 11.85
CA ARG A 19 -23.02 -6.97 11.66
C ARG A 19 -21.69 -7.27 10.97
N LYS A 20 -21.25 -8.53 10.94
CA LYS A 20 -20.02 -8.98 10.27
C LYS A 20 -20.23 -9.32 8.79
N MET A 21 -21.47 -9.49 8.36
CA MET A 21 -21.86 -9.99 7.03
C MET A 21 -22.55 -8.96 6.11
N MET A 22 -22.80 -7.73 6.58
CA MET A 22 -23.33 -6.65 5.74
C MET A 22 -22.40 -5.44 5.78
N GLY A 23 -21.54 -5.32 4.76
CA GLY A 23 -20.85 -4.09 4.42
C GLY A 23 -19.83 -3.64 5.45
N MET A 24 -18.55 -3.79 5.11
CA MET A 24 -17.45 -3.14 5.81
C MET A 24 -17.84 -1.69 6.16
N THR A 25 -17.83 -1.37 7.44
CA THR A 25 -18.31 -0.08 7.92
C THR A 25 -17.44 1.04 7.34
N ARG A 26 -17.97 2.27 7.27
CA ARG A 26 -17.21 3.43 6.79
C ARG A 26 -15.92 3.66 7.58
N GLU A 27 -15.94 3.30 8.86
CA GLU A 27 -14.81 3.39 9.77
C GLU A 27 -13.74 2.33 9.47
N GLU A 28 -14.14 1.07 9.28
CA GLU A 28 -13.23 0.01 8.82
C GLU A 28 -12.63 0.32 7.43
N SER A 29 -13.43 0.92 6.54
CA SER A 29 -12.96 1.38 5.22
C SER A 29 -11.95 2.52 5.31
N ALA A 30 -12.12 3.44 6.27
CA ALA A 30 -11.12 4.47 6.52
C ALA A 30 -9.85 3.86 7.12
N ALA A 31 -9.97 2.97 8.10
CA ALA A 31 -8.83 2.32 8.75
C ALA A 31 -7.98 1.51 7.77
N LYS A 32 -8.60 0.75 6.85
CA LYS A 32 -7.86 0.02 5.81
C LYS A 32 -7.12 0.93 4.85
N ARG A 33 -7.71 2.07 4.47
CA ARG A 33 -7.03 3.05 3.60
C ARG A 33 -5.83 3.68 4.30
N THR A 34 -5.97 4.05 5.57
CA THR A 34 -4.84 4.55 6.37
C THR A 34 -3.72 3.51 6.46
N ALA A 35 -4.06 2.25 6.74
CA ALA A 35 -3.06 1.18 6.79
C ALA A 35 -2.36 0.98 5.43
N ALA A 36 -3.11 1.04 4.32
CA ALA A 36 -2.55 0.94 2.98
C ALA A 36 -1.60 2.09 2.64
N VAL A 37 -1.95 3.33 2.99
CA VAL A 37 -1.06 4.50 2.84
C VAL A 37 0.23 4.29 3.62
N THR A 38 0.14 3.90 4.90
CA THR A 38 1.34 3.65 5.72
C THR A 38 2.22 2.54 5.16
N GLN A 39 1.61 1.49 4.59
CA GLN A 39 2.34 0.44 3.90
C GLN A 39 3.07 0.98 2.66
N MET A 40 2.39 1.82 1.86
CA MET A 40 2.98 2.44 0.67
C MET A 40 4.16 3.36 1.04
N GLU A 41 4.00 4.21 2.07
CA GLU A 41 5.09 5.07 2.58
C GLU A 41 6.30 4.23 3.02
N THR A 42 6.06 3.14 3.74
CA THR A 42 7.11 2.22 4.20
C THR A 42 7.84 1.59 3.03
N GLN A 43 7.09 1.14 2.01
CA GLN A 43 7.65 0.50 0.83
C GLN A 43 8.46 1.50 -0.01
N LEU A 44 7.95 2.70 -0.27
CA LEU A 44 8.70 3.76 -0.98
C LEU A 44 9.99 4.14 -0.25
N LYS A 45 9.98 4.17 1.09
CA LYS A 45 11.20 4.41 1.87
C LYS A 45 12.21 3.26 1.74
N SER A 46 11.74 2.01 1.73
CA SER A 46 12.59 0.85 1.48
C SER A 46 13.23 0.93 0.10
N TRP A 47 12.44 1.20 -0.94
CA TRP A 47 12.92 1.36 -2.31
C TRP A 47 13.89 2.53 -2.48
N SER A 48 13.65 3.67 -1.82
CA SER A 48 14.61 4.78 -1.79
C SER A 48 15.97 4.33 -1.25
N THR A 49 15.98 3.56 -0.16
CA THR A 49 17.21 3.03 0.44
C THR A 49 17.93 2.07 -0.51
N GLN A 50 17.18 1.22 -1.22
CA GLN A 50 17.73 0.31 -2.22
C GLN A 50 18.33 1.07 -3.41
N LEU A 51 17.66 2.11 -3.93
CA LEU A 51 18.18 2.95 -5.01
C LEU A 51 19.48 3.64 -4.61
N ASP A 52 19.55 4.20 -3.40
CA ASP A 52 20.78 4.81 -2.89
C ASP A 52 21.92 3.77 -2.81
N GLY A 53 21.62 2.55 -2.39
CA GLY A 53 22.56 1.43 -2.39
C GLY A 53 23.07 1.08 -3.79
N LEU A 54 22.17 0.98 -4.77
CA LEU A 54 22.50 0.66 -6.16
C LEU A 54 23.36 1.76 -6.80
N VAL A 55 23.00 3.03 -6.59
CA VAL A 55 23.77 4.19 -7.07
C VAL A 55 25.18 4.20 -6.46
N ASN A 56 25.30 3.99 -5.16
CA ASN A 56 26.60 3.95 -4.49
C ASN A 56 27.45 2.78 -5.00
N GLY A 57 26.87 1.59 -5.16
CA GLY A 57 27.56 0.42 -5.73
C GLY A 57 28.05 0.68 -7.15
N PHE A 58 27.24 1.33 -7.99
CA PHE A 58 27.61 1.71 -9.35
C PHE A 58 28.77 2.72 -9.38
N ILE A 59 28.73 3.75 -8.51
CA ILE A 59 29.83 4.73 -8.41
C ILE A 59 31.13 4.02 -7.99
N GLN A 60 31.05 3.08 -7.04
CA GLN A 60 32.21 2.32 -6.58
C GLN A 60 32.78 1.37 -7.64
N SER A 61 31.94 0.82 -8.51
CA SER A 61 32.40 -0.07 -9.59
C SER A 61 33.11 0.65 -10.74
N GLY A 62 33.06 1.99 -10.79
CA GLY A 62 33.68 2.79 -11.85
C GLY A 62 33.04 2.56 -13.23
N ALA A 63 31.79 2.10 -13.27
CA ALA A 63 31.09 1.82 -14.50
C ALA A 63 30.74 3.11 -15.26
N GLN A 64 30.65 3.03 -16.60
CA GLN A 64 30.48 4.20 -17.47
C GLN A 64 29.07 4.77 -17.42
N GLN A 65 28.92 6.09 -17.60
CA GLN A 65 27.62 6.78 -17.51
C GLN A 65 26.53 6.27 -18.48
N HIS A 66 26.91 5.59 -19.57
CA HIS A 66 25.99 5.00 -20.56
C HIS A 66 25.72 3.51 -20.34
N ASP A 67 26.12 2.96 -19.19
CA ASP A 67 25.82 1.58 -18.85
C ASP A 67 24.29 1.38 -18.80
N PRO A 68 23.74 0.38 -19.51
CA PRO A 68 22.32 0.01 -19.42
C PRO A 68 21.80 -0.12 -17.99
N TYR A 69 22.66 -0.54 -17.06
CA TYR A 69 22.35 -0.62 -15.65
C TYR A 69 22.08 0.76 -15.01
N ARG A 70 22.88 1.78 -15.37
CA ARG A 70 22.68 3.15 -14.87
C ARG A 70 21.38 3.76 -15.38
N MET A 71 21.06 3.55 -16.66
CA MET A 71 19.79 4.02 -17.24
C MET A 71 18.57 3.39 -16.54
N ARG A 72 18.65 2.11 -16.16
CA ARG A 72 17.59 1.44 -15.39
C ARG A 72 17.44 2.04 -13.99
N ILE A 73 18.55 2.31 -13.29
CA ILE A 73 18.51 2.97 -11.98
C ILE A 73 17.89 4.37 -12.09
N GLU A 74 18.26 5.15 -13.09
CA GLU A 74 17.68 6.49 -13.31
C GLU A 74 16.17 6.42 -13.58
N GLY A 75 15.72 5.50 -14.44
CA GLY A 75 14.29 5.29 -14.68
C GLY A 75 13.52 4.90 -13.41
N LEU A 76 14.10 4.05 -12.56
CA LEU A 76 13.48 3.71 -11.27
C LEU A 76 13.42 4.89 -10.30
N ARG A 77 14.37 5.82 -10.35
CA ARG A 77 14.29 7.05 -9.54
C ARG A 77 13.18 7.98 -10.04
N GLU A 78 12.94 8.04 -11.34
CA GLU A 78 11.84 8.81 -11.91
C GLU A 78 10.49 8.25 -11.46
N HIS A 79 10.27 6.93 -11.60
CA HIS A 79 9.06 6.27 -11.12
C HIS A 79 8.89 6.39 -9.59
N HIS A 80 9.98 6.30 -8.82
CA HIS A 80 9.95 6.50 -7.37
C HIS A 80 9.48 7.92 -7.02
N GLY A 81 10.04 8.93 -7.69
CA GLY A 81 9.65 10.32 -7.49
C GLY A 81 8.20 10.60 -7.87
N ALA A 82 7.72 10.03 -8.98
CA ALA A 82 6.33 10.14 -9.41
C ALA A 82 5.36 9.49 -8.40
N ALA A 83 5.65 8.27 -7.96
CA ALA A 83 4.85 7.56 -6.96
C ALA A 83 4.84 8.29 -5.61
N GLN A 84 5.98 8.83 -5.17
CA GLN A 84 6.07 9.63 -3.94
C GLN A 84 5.23 10.90 -4.04
N ALA A 85 5.34 11.65 -5.15
CA ALA A 85 4.56 12.86 -5.35
C ALA A 85 3.04 12.58 -5.33
N LYS A 86 2.60 11.46 -5.91
CA LYS A 86 1.20 11.04 -5.88
C LYS A 86 0.72 10.64 -4.49
N LEU A 87 1.56 9.98 -3.72
CA LEU A 87 1.25 9.63 -2.34
C LEU A 87 1.14 10.90 -1.47
N ASP A 88 2.08 11.83 -1.61
CA ASP A 88 2.09 13.10 -0.89
C ASP A 88 0.84 13.95 -1.24
N GLU A 89 0.52 14.07 -2.54
CA GLU A 89 -0.70 14.75 -3.01
C GLU A 89 -1.97 14.13 -2.39
N PHE A 90 -2.04 12.79 -2.33
CA PHE A 90 -3.17 12.10 -1.71
C PHE A 90 -3.26 12.35 -0.20
N VAL A 91 -2.14 12.32 0.52
CA VAL A 91 -2.09 12.57 1.96
C VAL A 91 -2.48 14.01 2.28
N ASP A 92 -1.94 14.99 1.54
CA ASP A 92 -2.24 16.41 1.71
C ASP A 92 -3.70 16.73 1.39
N ALA A 93 -4.28 16.12 0.35
CA ALA A 93 -5.69 16.28 0.01
C ALA A 93 -6.64 15.55 0.99
N ASN A 94 -6.12 14.64 1.82
CA ASN A 94 -6.92 13.81 2.72
C ASN A 94 -6.28 13.64 4.11
N PRO A 95 -6.06 14.73 4.86
CA PRO A 95 -5.32 14.70 6.13
C PRO A 95 -6.01 13.88 7.24
N SER A 96 -7.29 13.55 7.06
CA SER A 96 -8.06 12.72 8.00
C SER A 96 -8.27 11.27 7.53
N GLY A 97 -7.78 10.88 6.35
CA GLY A 97 -7.96 9.54 5.78
C GLY A 97 -9.41 9.20 5.37
N LYS A 98 -10.35 10.13 5.55
CA LYS A 98 -11.80 9.84 5.52
C LYS A 98 -12.48 10.11 4.17
N ARG A 99 -11.92 10.95 3.28
CA ARG A 99 -12.66 11.48 2.12
C ARG A 99 -11.88 11.57 0.79
N GLY A 100 -10.62 11.15 0.72
CA GLY A 100 -9.90 11.08 -0.56
C GLY A 100 -10.51 10.06 -1.53
N ASN A 101 -10.48 10.37 -2.83
CA ASN A 101 -10.91 9.46 -3.88
C ASN A 101 -9.85 8.36 -4.07
N TRP A 102 -9.91 7.36 -3.20
CA TRP A 102 -8.97 6.25 -3.14
C TRP A 102 -8.81 5.52 -4.48
N GLY A 103 -9.90 5.32 -5.23
CA GLY A 103 -9.84 4.64 -6.52
C GLY A 103 -9.07 5.42 -7.58
N VAL A 104 -9.21 6.75 -7.60
CA VAL A 104 -8.42 7.61 -8.50
C VAL A 104 -6.95 7.59 -8.12
N PHE A 105 -6.64 7.75 -6.84
CA PHE A 105 -5.26 7.65 -6.36
C PHE A 105 -4.61 6.31 -6.73
N GLN A 106 -5.30 5.19 -6.51
CA GLN A 106 -4.80 3.88 -6.88
C GLN A 106 -4.55 3.76 -8.39
N ALA A 107 -5.46 4.27 -9.22
CA ALA A 107 -5.28 4.23 -10.67
C ALA A 107 -4.09 5.08 -11.13
N GLU A 108 -3.89 6.24 -10.51
CA GLU A 108 -2.80 7.17 -10.85
C GLU A 108 -1.42 6.64 -10.41
N ILE A 109 -1.31 5.99 -9.24
CA ILE A 109 -0.01 5.50 -8.75
C ILE A 109 0.39 4.14 -9.34
N MET A 110 -0.57 3.36 -9.86
CA MET A 110 -0.36 1.95 -10.23
C MET A 110 0.70 1.73 -11.31
N GLU A 111 0.79 2.65 -12.29
CA GLU A 111 1.80 2.53 -13.35
C GLU A 111 3.22 2.61 -12.80
N ASP A 112 3.51 3.68 -12.05
CA ASP A 112 4.82 3.87 -11.40
C ASP A 112 5.10 2.78 -10.35
N TRP A 113 4.06 2.35 -9.63
CA TRP A 113 4.19 1.29 -8.64
C TRP A 113 4.61 -0.04 -9.25
N ASN A 114 3.97 -0.45 -10.34
CA ASN A 114 4.32 -1.68 -11.06
C ASN A 114 5.72 -1.59 -11.66
N ALA A 115 6.09 -0.43 -12.23
CA ALA A 115 7.43 -0.21 -12.77
C ALA A 115 8.52 -0.36 -11.69
N LEU A 116 8.25 0.11 -10.47
CA LEU A 116 9.14 -0.09 -9.32
C LEU A 116 9.23 -1.57 -8.93
N GLU A 117 8.10 -2.25 -8.75
CA GLU A 117 8.08 -3.68 -8.38
C GLU A 117 8.86 -4.54 -9.39
N ASP A 118 8.57 -4.37 -10.69
CA ASP A 118 9.23 -5.11 -11.76
C ASP A 118 10.72 -4.78 -11.81
N GLY A 119 11.09 -3.50 -11.78
CA GLY A 119 12.48 -3.10 -11.91
C GLY A 119 13.34 -3.49 -10.71
N PHE A 120 12.82 -3.44 -9.48
CA PHE A 120 13.55 -3.98 -8.33
C PHE A 120 13.64 -5.50 -8.38
N SER A 121 12.61 -6.21 -8.86
CA SER A 121 12.69 -7.66 -9.01
C SER A 121 13.74 -8.06 -10.06
N ASP A 122 13.90 -7.28 -11.12
CA ASP A 122 14.90 -7.53 -12.16
C ASP A 122 16.33 -7.19 -11.70
N LEU A 123 16.49 -6.16 -10.86
CA LEU A 123 17.81 -5.71 -10.37
C LEU A 123 18.36 -6.52 -9.20
N THR A 124 17.50 -7.25 -8.47
CA THR A 124 17.88 -8.05 -7.29
C THR A 124 17.98 -9.55 -7.57
N ARG A 125 17.83 -9.95 -8.84
CA ARG A 125 17.91 -11.33 -9.32
C ARG A 125 19.34 -11.73 -9.69
#